data_AF-A0A5M6BU31-F1
#
_entry.id   AF-A0A5M6BU31-F1
#
_cell.length_a   1.000
_cell.length_b   1.000
_cell.length_c   1.000
_cell.angle_alpha   90.00
_cell.angle_beta   90.00
_cell.angle_gamma   90.00
#
_symmetry.space_group_name_H-M   'P 1'
#
loop_
_entity.id
_entity.type
_entity.pdbx_description
1 polymer ?
#
loop_
_entity_poly.entity_id
_entity_poly.type
_entity_poly.pdbx_seq_one_letter_code
_entity_poly.pdbx_strand_id
1 'polypeptide(L)'
;MFKFDFQVDEDEEIQIPTTQAAAGPSTIIPAVDTTDKQCHHLTLDELIKSLPEHISYSPLHHPSLQSPLLRRDLFDARFQLISSTEKARDDKEEEDVTRGEGEEYVDAKTDLIPGLYEGGLKTWEGGVDLVEVLAGVGEEKDVAEWVRGGRVLEVGCGTALPTAYLLRSILSLPPSTTHRTVLHLQDYNSLVLSLVTLPNLILASLPYLPSDLLHSPEDGEELIESVVPDLESPGNLTLTSELVQRFQALLDERGVDLKFTYGHWEGLSSELSQEGEVYGLVLTAETIYADESTPALISVLKAAVKSKASKEEEIVVREEVKLEDSLGNLSVKDEWAKVPLRERTEGGFALVAAKILYFGVGGGLQAFLDRIEGDGAHWSTVKEWIKGVGRKVVQVGW
;
A
#
# COMPACT_ATOMS: atom_id res chain seq x y z
N MET A 1 26.15 -37.55 -20.46
CA MET A 1 27.10 -36.42 -20.36
C MET A 1 27.20 -35.80 -21.75
N PHE A 2 26.37 -34.79 -22.04
CA PHE A 2 26.39 -34.09 -23.32
C PHE A 2 27.08 -32.74 -23.13
N LYS A 3 28.20 -32.57 -23.83
CA LYS A 3 28.97 -31.32 -23.94
C LYS A 3 28.49 -30.61 -25.20
N PHE A 4 28.13 -29.34 -25.10
CA PHE A 4 27.93 -28.46 -26.24
C PHE A 4 29.22 -27.66 -26.44
N ASP A 5 29.85 -27.83 -27.61
CA ASP A 5 30.89 -26.93 -28.12
C ASP A 5 30.21 -25.76 -28.84
N PHE A 6 30.53 -24.54 -28.44
CA PHE A 6 30.21 -23.33 -29.19
C PHE A 6 31.42 -22.97 -30.04
N GLN A 7 31.30 -23.10 -31.37
CA GLN A 7 32.12 -22.35 -32.31
C GLN A 7 31.31 -21.12 -32.72
N VAL A 8 31.87 -19.94 -32.43
CA VAL A 8 31.36 -18.65 -32.89
C VAL A 8 32.14 -18.34 -34.17
N ASP A 9 31.47 -18.38 -35.31
CA ASP A 9 31.98 -17.77 -36.54
C ASP A 9 31.56 -16.29 -36.53
N GLU A 10 32.56 -15.43 -36.47
CA GLU A 10 32.45 -13.99 -36.72
C GLU A 10 32.21 -13.79 -38.23
N ASP A 11 31.03 -13.32 -38.62
CA ASP A 11 30.70 -12.56 -39.87
C ASP A 11 29.29 -12.84 -40.44
N GLU A 12 28.23 -12.71 -39.62
CA GLU A 12 26.87 -12.51 -40.16
C GLU A 12 26.22 -11.26 -39.54
N GLU A 13 25.94 -10.27 -40.40
CA GLU A 13 25.16 -9.09 -40.06
C GLU A 13 23.78 -9.49 -39.49
N ILE A 14 23.57 -9.22 -38.20
CA ILE A 14 22.29 -9.43 -37.53
C ILE A 14 21.26 -8.45 -38.12
N GLN A 15 20.40 -8.93 -39.02
CA GLN A 15 19.17 -8.24 -39.36
C GLN A 15 18.23 -8.27 -38.16
N ILE A 16 18.11 -7.13 -37.47
CA ILE A 16 17.13 -6.91 -36.42
C ILE A 16 15.74 -6.91 -37.08
N PRO A 17 14.81 -7.82 -36.72
CA PRO A 17 13.45 -7.74 -37.23
C PRO A 17 12.77 -6.52 -36.62
N THR A 18 12.45 -5.53 -37.44
CA THR A 18 11.63 -4.37 -37.08
C THR A 18 10.20 -4.84 -36.80
N THR A 19 9.95 -5.39 -35.62
CA THR A 19 8.59 -5.57 -35.12
C THR A 19 8.12 -4.23 -34.59
N GLN A 20 7.30 -3.55 -35.38
CA GLN A 20 6.47 -2.46 -34.87
C GLN A 20 5.66 -3.02 -33.70
N ALA A 21 5.90 -2.50 -32.49
CA ALA A 21 5.00 -2.72 -31.37
C ALA A 21 3.65 -2.08 -31.72
N ALA A 22 2.76 -2.85 -32.32
CA ALA A 22 1.38 -2.48 -32.44
C ALA A 22 0.79 -2.49 -31.03
N ALA A 23 0.44 -1.31 -30.52
CA ALA A 23 -0.43 -1.20 -29.37
C ALA A 23 -1.69 -2.04 -29.66
N GLY A 24 -1.97 -3.01 -28.79
CA GLY A 24 -3.18 -3.81 -28.90
C GLY A 24 -4.41 -2.90 -28.95
N PRO A 25 -5.50 -3.33 -29.61
CA PRO A 25 -6.71 -2.51 -29.74
C PRO A 25 -7.18 -2.07 -28.35
N SER A 26 -7.25 -0.76 -28.16
CA SER A 26 -7.89 -0.12 -27.01
C SER A 26 -9.34 -0.60 -27.01
N THR A 27 -9.65 -1.51 -26.10
CA THR A 27 -11.01 -2.02 -25.96
C THR A 27 -11.76 -0.93 -25.22
N ILE A 28 -12.60 -0.18 -25.94
CA ILE A 28 -13.57 0.71 -25.32
C ILE A 28 -14.57 -0.21 -24.63
N ILE A 29 -14.41 -0.37 -23.32
CA ILE A 29 -15.33 -1.12 -22.45
C ILE A 29 -16.53 -0.19 -22.16
N PRO A 30 -17.77 -0.70 -22.09
CA PRO A 30 -18.92 0.12 -21.70
C PRO A 30 -18.69 0.71 -20.31
N ALA A 31 -19.20 1.91 -20.05
CA ALA A 31 -19.17 2.51 -18.72
C ALA A 31 -19.79 1.53 -17.70
N VAL A 32 -18.98 1.05 -16.76
CA VAL A 32 -19.46 0.34 -15.58
C VAL A 32 -20.35 1.33 -14.82
N ASP A 33 -21.53 0.87 -14.39
CA ASP A 33 -22.51 1.71 -13.71
C ASP A 33 -21.92 2.11 -12.34
N THR A 34 -21.32 3.30 -12.26
CA THR A 34 -20.66 3.88 -11.07
C THR A 34 -21.65 4.35 -10.00
N THR A 35 -22.80 3.67 -9.88
CA THR A 35 -23.92 4.12 -9.04
C THR A 35 -23.67 3.89 -7.56
N ASP A 36 -22.85 2.89 -7.19
CA ASP A 36 -22.50 2.66 -5.79
C ASP A 36 -21.30 3.53 -5.37
N LYS A 37 -21.63 4.58 -4.63
CA LYS A 37 -20.68 5.54 -4.04
C LYS A 37 -20.45 5.27 -2.56
N GLN A 38 -20.93 4.16 -2.03
CA GLN A 38 -20.80 3.82 -0.62
C GLN A 38 -19.41 3.26 -0.30
N CYS A 39 -19.07 3.30 0.99
CA CYS A 39 -17.98 2.52 1.55
C CYS A 39 -18.54 1.55 2.58
N HIS A 40 -17.81 0.47 2.82
CA HIS A 40 -18.20 -0.64 3.67
C HIS A 40 -17.02 -1.04 4.55
N HIS A 41 -17.32 -1.67 5.68
CA HIS A 41 -16.34 -2.05 6.69
C HIS A 41 -16.13 -3.55 6.71
N LEU A 42 -14.90 -3.97 6.98
CA LEU A 42 -14.55 -5.34 7.32
C LEU A 42 -13.84 -5.37 8.67
N THR A 43 -14.22 -6.33 9.50
CA THR A 43 -13.49 -6.64 10.72
C THR A 43 -12.28 -7.52 10.41
N LEU A 44 -11.28 -7.49 11.29
CA LEU A 44 -10.12 -8.39 11.20
C LEU A 44 -10.57 -9.85 11.21
N ASP A 45 -11.56 -10.21 12.03
CA ASP A 45 -12.09 -11.57 12.12
C ASP A 45 -12.81 -12.02 10.83
N GLU A 46 -13.45 -11.11 10.09
CA GLU A 46 -14.02 -11.42 8.78
C GLU A 46 -12.94 -11.68 7.73
N LEU A 47 -11.88 -10.87 7.71
CA LEU A 47 -10.75 -11.08 6.81
C LEU A 47 -9.98 -12.36 7.13
N ILE A 48 -9.79 -12.68 8.41
CA ILE A 48 -9.12 -13.93 8.85
C ILE A 48 -9.82 -15.17 8.29
N LYS A 49 -11.16 -15.17 8.22
CA LYS A 49 -11.93 -16.31 7.66
C LYS A 49 -11.67 -16.56 6.18
N SER A 50 -11.12 -15.57 5.47
CA SER A 50 -10.81 -15.67 4.03
C SER A 50 -9.36 -16.08 3.74
N LEU A 51 -8.53 -16.23 4.79
CA LEU A 51 -7.13 -16.63 4.62
C LEU A 51 -7.04 -18.07 4.07
N PRO A 52 -6.11 -18.32 3.13
CA PRO A 52 -5.79 -19.68 2.71
C PRO A 52 -4.96 -20.39 3.79
N GLU A 53 -4.81 -21.71 3.66
CA GLU A 53 -3.95 -22.49 4.55
C GLU A 53 -2.45 -22.22 4.33
N HIS A 54 -2.06 -21.97 3.08
CA HIS A 54 -0.67 -21.69 2.70
C HIS A 54 -0.59 -20.45 1.81
N ILE A 55 0.49 -19.69 1.98
CA ILE A 55 0.87 -18.60 1.07
C ILE A 55 2.35 -18.69 0.71
N SER A 56 2.69 -18.28 -0.51
CA SER A 56 4.08 -17.98 -0.90
C SER A 56 4.38 -16.50 -0.73
N TYR A 57 5.60 -16.18 -0.32
CA TYR A 57 6.07 -14.80 -0.17
C TYR A 57 7.47 -14.61 -0.73
N SER A 58 7.76 -13.38 -1.13
CA SER A 58 9.08 -12.91 -1.56
C SER A 58 9.57 -11.74 -0.70
N PRO A 59 10.87 -11.71 -0.35
CA PRO A 59 11.47 -10.57 0.34
C PRO A 59 11.68 -9.39 -0.62
N LEU A 60 11.23 -8.21 -0.20
CA LEU A 60 11.50 -6.94 -0.84
C LEU A 60 12.70 -6.26 -0.16
N HIS A 61 13.82 -6.29 -0.86
CA HIS A 61 15.06 -5.63 -0.43
C HIS A 61 15.06 -4.16 -0.85
N HIS A 62 15.46 -3.28 0.06
CA HIS A 62 15.64 -1.86 -0.24
C HIS A 62 16.81 -1.29 0.57
N PRO A 63 17.69 -0.44 0.01
CA PRO A 63 18.85 0.11 0.72
C PRO A 63 18.54 0.88 2.01
N SER A 64 17.34 1.43 2.12
CA SER A 64 16.87 2.16 3.30
C SER A 64 16.35 1.26 4.43
N LEU A 65 16.30 -0.05 4.22
CA LEU A 65 15.78 -1.01 5.20
C LEU A 65 16.92 -1.87 5.75
N GLN A 66 16.92 -2.10 7.07
CA GLN A 66 17.86 -3.01 7.72
C GLN A 66 17.58 -4.48 7.38
N SER A 67 16.31 -4.82 7.17
CA SER A 67 15.83 -6.16 6.83
C SER A 67 14.73 -6.06 5.77
N PRO A 68 14.60 -7.05 4.88
CA PRO A 68 13.62 -7.02 3.80
C PRO A 68 12.19 -7.01 4.33
N LEU A 69 11.30 -6.32 3.63
CA LEU A 69 9.85 -6.44 3.87
C LEU A 69 9.32 -7.63 3.10
N LEU A 70 8.65 -8.54 3.78
CA LEU A 70 8.04 -9.69 3.13
C LEU A 70 6.72 -9.27 2.47
N ARG A 71 6.49 -9.76 1.25
CA ARG A 71 5.25 -9.56 0.52
C ARG A 71 4.77 -10.88 -0.06
N ARG A 72 3.47 -11.11 0.01
CA ARG A 72 2.82 -12.24 -0.65
C ARG A 72 3.07 -12.18 -2.15
N ASP A 73 3.29 -13.34 -2.75
CA ASP A 73 3.52 -13.42 -4.17
C ASP A 73 2.23 -13.18 -4.97
N LEU A 74 2.35 -12.42 -6.06
CA LEU A 74 1.23 -12.10 -6.94
C LEU A 74 0.64 -13.37 -7.59
N PHE A 75 1.50 -14.32 -7.98
CA PHE A 75 1.02 -15.57 -8.58
C PHE A 75 0.22 -16.40 -7.58
N ASP A 76 0.60 -16.38 -6.30
CA ASP A 76 -0.07 -17.11 -5.22
C ASP A 76 -1.46 -16.51 -4.94
N ALA A 77 -1.55 -15.18 -4.84
CA ALA A 77 -2.84 -14.49 -4.70
C ALA A 77 -3.77 -14.74 -5.90
N ARG A 78 -3.24 -14.74 -7.13
CA ARG A 78 -4.02 -15.07 -8.34
C ARG A 78 -4.47 -16.52 -8.35
N PHE A 79 -3.63 -17.45 -7.91
CA PHE A 79 -3.99 -18.85 -7.81
C PHE A 79 -5.13 -19.07 -6.81
N GLN A 80 -5.05 -18.48 -5.61
CA GLN A 80 -6.14 -18.55 -4.63
C GLN A 80 -7.48 -18.05 -5.22
N LEU A 81 -7.45 -16.92 -5.93
CA LEU A 81 -8.62 -16.33 -6.55
C LEU A 81 -9.25 -17.27 -7.61
N ILE A 82 -8.42 -17.86 -8.48
CA ILE A 82 -8.86 -18.84 -9.50
C ILE A 82 -9.48 -20.06 -8.83
N SER A 83 -8.79 -20.66 -7.86
CA SER A 83 -9.27 -21.87 -7.18
C SER A 83 -10.56 -21.63 -6.39
N SER A 84 -10.72 -20.45 -5.81
CA SER A 84 -11.96 -20.08 -5.09
C SER A 84 -13.14 -19.92 -6.04
N THR A 85 -12.87 -19.38 -7.24
CA THR A 85 -13.87 -19.21 -8.30
C THR A 85 -14.30 -20.54 -8.90
N GLU A 86 -13.36 -21.46 -9.14
CA GLU A 86 -13.66 -22.81 -9.65
C GLU A 86 -14.51 -23.61 -8.65
N LYS A 87 -14.15 -23.59 -7.36
CA LYS A 87 -14.96 -24.24 -6.31
C LYS A 87 -16.40 -23.69 -6.25
N ALA A 88 -16.56 -22.37 -6.39
CA ALA A 88 -17.88 -21.74 -6.40
C ALA A 88 -18.74 -22.14 -7.61
N ARG A 89 -18.12 -22.52 -8.74
CA ARG A 89 -18.81 -23.04 -9.94
C ARG A 89 -19.25 -24.49 -9.75
N ASP A 90 -18.41 -25.32 -9.13
CA ASP A 90 -18.73 -26.73 -8.87
C ASP A 90 -19.87 -26.89 -7.85
N ASP A 91 -20.02 -25.93 -6.93
CA ASP A 91 -21.07 -25.93 -5.88
C ASP A 91 -22.43 -25.39 -6.36
N LYS A 92 -22.51 -24.75 -7.54
CA LYS A 92 -23.77 -24.20 -8.10
C LYS A 92 -24.21 -24.98 -9.34
N GLU A 93 -25.32 -25.72 -9.23
CA GLU A 93 -26.00 -26.29 -10.39
C GLU A 93 -26.37 -25.17 -11.40
N GLU A 94 -26.13 -25.43 -12.69
CA GLU A 94 -26.16 -24.62 -13.93
C GLU A 94 -27.21 -23.48 -14.16
N GLU A 95 -27.84 -22.87 -13.15
CA GLU A 95 -28.78 -21.76 -13.36
C GLU A 95 -28.23 -20.40 -12.88
N ASP A 96 -27.98 -19.55 -13.88
CA ASP A 96 -27.73 -18.10 -13.83
C ASP A 96 -26.45 -17.65 -13.10
N VAL A 97 -25.29 -18.00 -13.65
CA VAL A 97 -24.00 -17.39 -13.26
C VAL A 97 -23.91 -15.99 -13.86
N THR A 98 -24.43 -14.99 -13.16
CA THR A 98 -23.85 -13.64 -13.26
C THR A 98 -22.36 -13.76 -12.98
N ARG A 99 -21.48 -13.30 -13.90
CA ARG A 99 -20.02 -13.24 -13.69
C ARG A 99 -19.76 -12.60 -12.33
N GLY A 100 -19.28 -13.40 -11.38
CA GLY A 100 -18.94 -12.91 -10.05
C GLY A 100 -17.71 -12.02 -10.12
N GLU A 101 -17.59 -11.07 -9.20
CA GLU A 101 -16.49 -10.10 -9.14
C GLU A 101 -15.13 -10.77 -9.37
N GLY A 102 -14.88 -11.92 -8.73
CA GLY A 102 -13.62 -12.68 -8.83
C GLY A 102 -13.24 -13.21 -10.22
N GLU A 103 -14.19 -13.44 -11.12
CA GLU A 103 -13.91 -13.94 -12.49
C GLU A 103 -13.27 -12.87 -13.38
N GLU A 104 -13.64 -11.60 -13.18
CA GLU A 104 -13.10 -10.50 -13.98
C GLU A 104 -11.65 -10.16 -13.62
N TYR A 105 -11.22 -10.42 -12.38
CA TYR A 105 -9.81 -10.28 -11.95
C TYR A 105 -8.88 -11.29 -12.65
N VAL A 106 -9.39 -12.50 -12.94
CA VAL A 106 -8.61 -13.57 -13.57
C VAL A 106 -8.38 -13.28 -15.06
N ASP A 107 -9.42 -12.82 -15.75
CA ASP A 107 -9.43 -12.54 -17.19
C ASP A 107 -8.74 -11.22 -17.57
N ALA A 108 -8.44 -10.35 -16.59
CA ALA A 108 -7.76 -9.08 -16.82
C ALA A 108 -6.34 -9.29 -17.39
N LYS A 109 -6.17 -9.02 -18.70
CA LYS A 109 -4.86 -8.92 -19.37
C LYS A 109 -4.10 -7.63 -19.02
N THR A 110 -4.76 -6.75 -18.28
CA THR A 110 -4.27 -5.45 -17.79
C THR A 110 -4.27 -5.47 -16.27
N ASP A 111 -3.25 -4.90 -15.66
CA ASP A 111 -3.19 -4.73 -14.20
C ASP A 111 -4.22 -3.69 -13.72
N LEU A 112 -4.90 -2.95 -14.60
CA LEU A 112 -5.88 -1.91 -14.25
C LEU A 112 -7.14 -2.02 -15.13
N ILE A 113 -8.31 -2.04 -14.49
CA ILE A 113 -9.65 -1.92 -15.05
C ILE A 113 -10.42 -0.88 -14.20
N PRO A 114 -10.61 0.35 -14.71
CA PRO A 114 -11.25 1.42 -13.97
C PRO A 114 -12.64 1.04 -13.44
N GLY A 115 -12.89 1.29 -12.15
CA GLY A 115 -14.18 1.04 -11.49
C GLY A 115 -14.51 -0.43 -11.23
N LEU A 116 -13.58 -1.36 -11.49
CA LEU A 116 -13.77 -2.80 -11.26
C LEU A 116 -12.55 -3.46 -10.61
N TYR A 117 -11.35 -3.23 -11.15
CA TYR A 117 -10.11 -3.77 -10.61
C TYR A 117 -8.95 -2.80 -10.82
N GLU A 118 -8.57 -2.07 -9.77
CA GLU A 118 -7.56 -1.02 -9.84
C GLU A 118 -6.14 -1.53 -9.50
N GLY A 119 -5.84 -2.80 -9.81
CA GLY A 119 -4.46 -3.31 -9.74
C GLY A 119 -3.88 -3.53 -8.35
N GLY A 120 -4.74 -3.58 -7.33
CA GLY A 120 -4.33 -3.66 -5.92
C GLY A 120 -3.56 -4.93 -5.52
N LEU A 121 -3.60 -6.00 -6.33
CA LEU A 121 -2.83 -7.23 -6.02
C LEU A 121 -1.33 -7.05 -6.24
N LYS A 122 -0.93 -6.08 -7.07
CA LYS A 122 0.47 -5.81 -7.40
C LYS A 122 1.02 -4.73 -6.48
N THR A 123 2.27 -4.91 -6.06
CA THR A 123 3.03 -3.82 -5.42
C THR A 123 3.55 -2.88 -6.48
N TRP A 124 3.14 -1.61 -6.40
CA TRP A 124 3.59 -0.53 -7.29
C TRP A 124 4.83 0.19 -6.73
N GLU A 125 5.58 0.87 -7.60
CA GLU A 125 6.82 1.55 -7.20
C GLU A 125 6.55 2.65 -6.17
N GLY A 126 5.41 3.35 -6.28
CA GLY A 126 5.01 4.37 -5.31
C GLY A 126 4.90 3.84 -3.87
N GLY A 127 4.51 2.58 -3.67
CA GLY A 127 4.49 1.97 -2.33
C GLY A 127 5.90 1.80 -1.76
N VAL A 128 6.88 1.44 -2.60
CA VAL A 128 8.29 1.34 -2.22
C VAL A 128 8.88 2.72 -1.95
N ASP A 129 8.54 3.71 -2.78
CA ASP A 129 8.96 5.10 -2.62
C ASP A 129 8.46 5.67 -1.26
N LEU A 130 7.22 5.36 -0.86
CA LEU A 130 6.71 5.73 0.47
C LEU A 130 7.47 5.05 1.61
N VAL A 131 7.79 3.75 1.49
CA VAL A 131 8.60 3.04 2.48
C VAL A 131 9.98 3.71 2.63
N GLU A 132 10.61 4.09 1.52
CA GLU A 132 11.88 4.80 1.54
C GLU A 132 11.78 6.17 2.24
N VAL A 133 10.69 6.90 2.03
CA VAL A 133 10.44 8.19 2.72
C VAL A 133 10.19 7.99 4.20
N LEU A 134 9.38 6.99 4.59
CA LEU A 134 9.09 6.66 5.99
C LEU A 134 10.36 6.19 6.73
N ALA A 135 11.21 5.39 6.08
CA ALA A 135 12.52 5.00 6.60
C ALA A 135 13.47 6.20 6.77
N GLY A 136 13.19 7.32 6.11
CA GLY A 136 13.92 8.57 6.30
C GLY A 136 13.69 9.26 7.66
N VAL A 137 12.67 8.86 8.42
CA VAL A 137 12.41 9.40 9.77
C VAL A 137 13.58 9.07 10.72
N GLY A 138 14.12 7.86 10.63
CA GLY A 138 15.23 7.37 11.43
C GLY A 138 15.35 5.84 11.35
N GLU A 139 15.99 5.24 12.35
CA GLU A 139 16.04 3.78 12.45
C GLU A 139 14.63 3.23 12.73
N GLU A 140 14.42 1.92 12.56
CA GLU A 140 13.10 1.29 12.71
C GLU A 140 12.43 1.59 14.06
N LYS A 141 13.22 1.71 15.13
CA LYS A 141 12.74 2.13 16.45
C LYS A 141 12.27 3.59 16.48
N ASP A 142 12.95 4.50 15.77
CA ASP A 142 12.56 5.91 15.69
C ASP A 142 11.25 6.07 14.92
N VAL A 143 11.11 5.34 13.80
CA VAL A 143 9.85 5.25 13.03
C VAL A 143 8.72 4.76 13.93
N ALA A 144 8.99 3.70 14.70
CA ALA A 144 8.02 3.12 15.62
C ALA A 144 7.55 4.09 16.71
N GLU A 145 8.47 4.82 17.35
CA GLU A 145 8.12 5.82 18.37
C GLU A 145 7.40 7.04 17.78
N TRP A 146 7.73 7.40 16.54
CA TRP A 146 7.08 8.47 15.79
C TRP A 146 5.63 8.14 15.46
N VAL A 147 5.34 6.92 14.99
CA VAL A 147 3.97 6.50 14.63
C VAL A 147 3.12 6.10 15.85
N ARG A 148 3.74 5.61 16.93
CA ARG A 148 3.07 5.05 18.12
C ARG A 148 2.04 6.01 18.73
N GLY A 149 0.82 5.50 18.90
CA GLY A 149 -0.34 6.21 19.45
C GLY A 149 -1.01 7.17 18.44
N GLY A 150 -0.51 7.20 17.20
CA GLY A 150 -1.09 7.98 16.11
C GLY A 150 -2.19 7.22 15.36
N ARG A 151 -2.78 7.91 14.39
CA ARG A 151 -3.75 7.35 13.43
C ARG A 151 -3.21 7.53 12.02
N VAL A 152 -3.08 6.43 11.29
CA VAL A 152 -2.61 6.37 9.91
C VAL A 152 -3.72 5.84 9.01
N LEU A 153 -3.99 6.50 7.90
CA LEU A 153 -4.89 6.03 6.84
C LEU A 153 -4.09 5.77 5.57
N GLU A 154 -4.15 4.57 5.00
CA GLU A 154 -3.63 4.29 3.67
C GLU A 154 -4.79 4.15 2.68
N VAL A 155 -4.89 5.11 1.75
CA VAL A 155 -5.96 5.21 0.74
C VAL A 155 -5.51 4.54 -0.56
N GLY A 156 -6.27 3.56 -1.04
CA GLY A 156 -5.86 2.70 -2.15
C GLY A 156 -4.67 1.82 -1.75
N CYS A 157 -4.81 1.10 -0.63
CA CYS A 157 -3.69 0.45 0.02
C CYS A 157 -3.10 -0.71 -0.77
N GLY A 158 -3.86 -1.41 -1.63
CA GLY A 158 -3.34 -2.54 -2.39
C GLY A 158 -2.63 -3.57 -1.49
N THR A 159 -1.34 -3.79 -1.74
CA THR A 159 -0.49 -4.68 -0.94
C THR A 159 -0.08 -4.12 0.43
N ALA A 160 -0.46 -2.90 0.77
CA ALA A 160 -0.25 -2.23 2.05
C ALA A 160 1.21 -2.16 2.49
N LEU A 161 2.15 -2.07 1.54
CA LEU A 161 3.57 -2.10 1.83
C LEU A 161 4.03 -0.97 2.80
N PRO A 162 3.58 0.30 2.65
CA PRO A 162 3.87 1.34 3.63
C PRO A 162 3.34 1.04 5.03
N THR A 163 2.07 0.61 5.14
CA THR A 163 1.49 0.24 6.44
C THR A 163 2.15 -1.00 7.05
N ALA A 164 2.54 -1.98 6.24
CA ALA A 164 3.29 -3.15 6.67
C ALA A 164 4.64 -2.77 7.29
N TYR A 165 5.34 -1.79 6.70
CA TYR A 165 6.57 -1.24 7.28
C TYR A 165 6.33 -0.55 8.62
N LEU A 166 5.30 0.29 8.72
CA LEU A 166 4.92 0.95 9.97
C LEU A 166 4.53 -0.06 11.05
N LEU A 167 3.74 -1.08 10.68
CA LEU A 167 3.37 -2.17 11.58
C LEU A 167 4.62 -2.89 12.10
N ARG A 168 5.51 -3.37 11.22
CA ARG A 168 6.75 -4.04 11.60
C ARG A 168 7.56 -3.18 12.59
N SER A 169 7.68 -1.88 12.28
CA SER A 169 8.33 -0.92 13.17
C SER A 169 7.69 -0.90 14.55
N ILE A 170 6.37 -0.74 14.66
CA ILE A 170 5.64 -0.72 15.95
C ILE A 170 5.83 -2.03 16.73
N LEU A 171 5.83 -3.17 16.04
CA LEU A 171 5.98 -4.49 16.66
C LEU A 171 7.36 -4.70 17.31
N SER A 172 8.38 -3.98 16.83
CA SER A 172 9.75 -3.98 17.41
C SER A 172 9.83 -3.39 18.82
N LEU A 173 8.84 -2.57 19.22
CA LEU A 173 8.83 -1.89 20.51
C LEU A 173 8.32 -2.80 21.62
N PRO A 174 8.57 -2.48 22.91
CA PRO A 174 7.96 -3.20 24.02
C PRO A 174 6.43 -3.02 24.06
N PRO A 175 5.71 -3.92 24.76
CA PRO A 175 4.27 -3.81 24.96
C PRO A 175 3.83 -2.43 25.45
N SER A 176 2.70 -1.95 24.95
CA SER A 176 2.16 -0.63 25.27
C SER A 176 0.63 -0.66 25.20
N THR A 177 -0.03 -0.33 26.32
CA THR A 177 -1.49 -0.32 26.42
C THR A 177 -2.08 1.08 26.67
N THR A 178 -1.25 2.12 26.75
CA THR A 178 -1.68 3.47 27.12
C THR A 178 -2.32 4.25 25.97
N HIS A 179 -1.74 4.14 24.78
CA HIS A 179 -2.24 4.76 23.56
C HIS A 179 -2.17 3.77 22.40
N ARG A 180 -3.33 3.39 21.87
CA ARG A 180 -3.40 2.49 20.72
C ARG A 180 -3.11 3.25 19.43
N THR A 181 -2.39 2.61 18.53
CA THR A 181 -2.07 3.11 17.19
C THR A 181 -3.11 2.55 16.23
N VAL A 182 -3.77 3.42 15.45
CA VAL A 182 -4.75 2.98 14.45
C VAL A 182 -4.09 2.94 13.09
N LEU A 183 -4.13 1.79 12.43
CA LEU A 183 -3.76 1.61 11.04
C LEU A 183 -5.04 1.31 10.24
N HIS A 184 -5.53 2.30 9.49
CA HIS A 184 -6.71 2.19 8.66
C HIS A 184 -6.31 1.95 7.22
N LEU A 185 -6.69 0.81 6.66
CA LEU A 185 -6.40 0.42 5.30
C LEU A 185 -7.67 0.48 4.46
N GLN A 186 -7.65 1.27 3.39
CA GLN A 186 -8.76 1.35 2.45
C GLN A 186 -8.34 0.94 1.05
N ASP A 187 -9.13 0.07 0.42
CA ASP A 187 -9.03 -0.24 -1.01
C ASP A 187 -10.40 -0.11 -1.68
N TYR A 188 -10.47 -0.02 -3.01
CA TYR A 188 -11.77 -0.08 -3.68
C TYR A 188 -12.38 -1.48 -3.54
N ASN A 189 -11.54 -2.51 -3.58
CA ASN A 189 -11.95 -3.90 -3.68
C ASN A 189 -11.78 -4.67 -2.37
N SER A 190 -12.87 -5.26 -1.84
CA SER A 190 -12.81 -6.11 -0.65
C SER A 190 -11.85 -7.30 -0.82
N LEU A 191 -11.79 -7.88 -2.03
CA LEU A 191 -10.89 -9.00 -2.34
C LEU A 191 -9.42 -8.63 -2.22
N VAL A 192 -9.02 -7.39 -2.50
CA VAL A 192 -7.63 -6.94 -2.33
C VAL A 192 -7.26 -6.99 -0.84
N LEU A 193 -8.18 -6.56 0.03
CA LEU A 193 -7.99 -6.60 1.48
C LEU A 193 -7.75 -8.03 1.99
N SER A 194 -8.54 -8.99 1.51
CA SER A 194 -8.39 -10.40 1.87
C SER A 194 -7.17 -11.09 1.24
N LEU A 195 -6.90 -10.81 -0.04
CA LEU A 195 -5.92 -11.57 -0.80
C LEU A 195 -4.49 -11.09 -0.58
N VAL A 196 -4.26 -9.80 -0.35
CA VAL A 196 -2.88 -9.29 -0.26
C VAL A 196 -2.65 -8.37 0.94
N THR A 197 -3.63 -7.53 1.30
CA THR A 197 -3.44 -6.57 2.40
C THR A 197 -3.25 -7.28 3.73
N LEU A 198 -4.21 -8.07 4.20
CA LEU A 198 -4.08 -8.79 5.48
C LEU A 198 -2.90 -9.78 5.47
N PRO A 199 -2.70 -10.63 4.44
CA PRO A 199 -1.53 -11.50 4.38
C PRO A 199 -0.20 -10.75 4.52
N ASN A 200 -0.06 -9.56 3.93
CA ASN A 200 1.17 -8.77 4.07
C ASN A 200 1.35 -8.18 5.48
N LEU A 201 0.27 -7.82 6.18
CA LEU A 201 0.35 -7.42 7.58
C LEU A 201 0.78 -8.59 8.50
N ILE A 202 0.33 -9.81 8.21
CA ILE A 202 0.79 -11.02 8.89
C ILE A 202 2.28 -11.25 8.59
N LEU A 203 2.68 -11.15 7.32
CA LEU A 203 4.08 -11.30 6.91
C LEU A 203 5.01 -10.26 7.59
N ALA A 204 4.53 -9.04 7.78
CA ALA A 204 5.26 -7.99 8.51
C ALA A 204 5.49 -8.33 9.99
N SER A 205 4.68 -9.24 10.56
CA SER A 205 4.79 -9.64 11.96
C SER A 205 5.74 -10.81 12.22
N LEU A 206 6.12 -11.58 11.18
CA LEU A 206 6.90 -12.81 11.35
C LEU A 206 8.18 -12.65 12.18
N PRO A 207 8.97 -11.57 12.05
CA PRO A 207 10.18 -11.39 12.87
C PRO A 207 9.92 -11.35 14.38
N TYR A 208 8.66 -11.16 14.80
CA TYR A 208 8.25 -11.02 16.20
C TYR A 208 7.36 -12.17 16.68
N LEU A 209 7.13 -13.18 15.84
CA LEU A 209 6.43 -14.40 16.22
C LEU A 209 7.43 -15.45 16.77
N PRO A 210 6.99 -16.33 17.69
CA PRO A 210 7.79 -17.48 18.11
C PRO A 210 8.18 -18.36 16.92
N SER A 211 9.43 -18.81 16.87
CA SER A 211 9.97 -19.56 15.72
C SER A 211 9.25 -20.90 15.50
N ASP A 212 8.78 -21.54 16.58
CA ASP A 212 7.99 -22.77 16.56
C ASP A 212 6.69 -22.64 15.74
N LEU A 213 6.11 -21.44 15.66
CA LEU A 213 4.91 -21.19 14.85
C LEU A 213 5.21 -21.00 13.36
N LEU A 214 6.47 -20.82 12.99
CA LEU A 214 6.87 -20.51 11.61
C LEU A 214 7.28 -21.75 10.81
N HIS A 215 7.35 -22.92 11.46
CA HIS A 215 7.70 -24.18 10.81
C HIS A 215 6.49 -24.85 10.15
N SER A 216 6.73 -25.58 9.06
CA SER A 216 5.67 -26.40 8.46
C SER A 216 5.41 -27.62 9.36
N PRO A 217 4.15 -28.02 9.59
CA PRO A 217 3.83 -29.28 10.25
C PRO A 217 4.44 -30.50 9.53
N GLU A 218 4.76 -30.36 8.24
CA GLU A 218 5.35 -31.41 7.40
C GLU A 218 6.86 -31.58 7.58
N ASP A 219 7.56 -30.67 8.27
CA ASP A 219 9.02 -30.70 8.44
C ASP A 219 9.51 -31.85 9.35
N GLY A 220 8.60 -32.63 9.94
CA GLY A 220 8.91 -33.85 10.72
C GLY A 220 9.46 -33.59 12.12
N GLU A 221 9.28 -34.56 13.03
CA GLU A 221 9.80 -34.53 14.41
C GLU A 221 11.34 -34.75 14.50
N GLU A 222 12.09 -34.47 13.44
CA GLU A 222 13.53 -34.36 13.63
C GLU A 222 13.79 -33.08 14.44
N LEU A 223 14.65 -33.17 15.45
CA LEU A 223 15.03 -32.05 16.31
C LEU A 223 15.71 -30.98 15.46
N ILE A 224 14.94 -30.19 14.72
CA ILE A 224 15.41 -29.04 13.97
C ILE A 224 15.80 -28.02 15.02
N GLU A 225 17.11 -27.96 15.26
CA GLU A 225 17.78 -27.02 16.14
C GLU A 225 17.44 -25.59 15.71
N SER A 226 16.32 -25.03 16.22
CA SER A 226 15.94 -23.61 16.14
C SER A 226 16.31 -22.91 14.82
N VAL A 227 16.02 -23.54 13.67
CA VAL A 227 16.36 -22.93 12.37
C VAL A 227 15.32 -21.85 12.14
N VAL A 228 15.63 -20.63 12.57
CA VAL A 228 14.82 -19.45 12.26
C VAL A 228 14.63 -19.42 10.74
N PRO A 229 13.38 -19.30 10.24
CA PRO A 229 13.13 -19.24 8.80
C PRO A 229 13.98 -18.13 8.18
N ASP A 230 14.63 -18.43 7.05
CA ASP A 230 15.36 -17.43 6.30
C ASP A 230 14.37 -16.44 5.68
N LEU A 231 14.22 -15.29 6.32
CA LEU A 231 13.36 -14.20 5.83
C LEU A 231 14.05 -13.36 4.73
N GLU A 232 15.31 -13.66 4.37
CA GLU A 232 16.01 -13.01 3.25
C GLU A 232 15.80 -13.74 1.92
N SER A 233 15.18 -14.92 1.93
CA SER A 233 14.86 -15.71 0.75
C SER A 233 13.34 -15.85 0.53
N PRO A 234 12.89 -16.08 -0.72
CA PRO A 234 11.50 -16.47 -0.98
C PRO A 234 11.14 -17.73 -0.19
N GLY A 235 9.92 -17.79 0.32
CA GLY A 235 9.47 -18.85 1.21
C GLY A 235 7.98 -19.12 1.12
N ASN A 236 7.56 -20.13 1.87
CA ASN A 236 6.15 -20.48 2.06
C ASN A 236 5.80 -20.37 3.54
N LEU A 237 4.59 -19.96 3.83
CA LEU A 237 4.06 -19.86 5.19
C LEU A 237 2.76 -20.64 5.30
N THR A 238 2.68 -21.51 6.30
CA THR A 238 1.44 -22.17 6.70
C THR A 238 0.72 -21.29 7.73
N LEU A 239 -0.46 -20.79 7.38
CA LEU A 239 -1.27 -19.91 8.21
C LEU A 239 -2.13 -20.73 9.19
N THR A 240 -1.47 -21.35 10.17
CA THR A 240 -2.16 -22.12 11.22
C THR A 240 -3.03 -21.20 12.08
N SER A 241 -4.07 -21.77 12.70
CA SER A 241 -4.91 -21.01 13.64
C SER A 241 -4.11 -20.43 14.81
N GLU A 242 -3.05 -21.12 15.25
CA GLU A 242 -2.18 -20.66 16.34
C GLU A 242 -1.33 -19.45 15.91
N LEU A 243 -0.77 -19.48 14.69
CA LEU A 243 -0.03 -18.34 14.13
C LEU A 243 -0.93 -17.10 14.05
N VAL A 244 -2.15 -17.26 13.52
CA VAL A 244 -3.10 -16.15 13.37
C VAL A 244 -3.53 -15.61 14.74
N GLN A 245 -3.80 -16.48 15.71
CA GLN A 245 -4.12 -16.05 17.08
C GLN A 245 -2.94 -15.31 17.73
N ARG A 246 -1.69 -15.78 17.51
CA ARG A 246 -0.50 -15.11 18.03
C ARG A 246 -0.29 -13.73 17.38
N PHE A 247 -0.57 -13.59 16.08
CA PHE A 247 -0.59 -12.30 15.38
C PHE A 247 -1.59 -11.34 16.02
N GLN A 248 -2.84 -11.77 16.26
CA GLN A 248 -3.84 -10.95 16.94
C GLN A 248 -3.39 -10.54 18.35
N ALA A 249 -2.87 -11.48 19.15
CA ALA A 249 -2.33 -11.19 20.47
C ALA A 249 -1.16 -10.20 20.42
N LEU A 250 -0.32 -10.28 19.40
CA LEU A 250 0.82 -9.38 19.23
C LEU A 250 0.34 -7.94 18.93
N LEU A 251 -0.68 -7.77 18.08
CA LEU A 251 -1.30 -6.46 17.85
C LEU A 251 -1.81 -5.86 19.17
N ASP A 252 -2.48 -6.66 19.99
CA ASP A 252 -3.02 -6.21 21.28
C ASP A 252 -1.93 -5.86 22.29
N GLU A 253 -0.89 -6.69 22.42
CA GLU A 253 0.28 -6.42 23.27
C GLU A 253 0.95 -5.09 22.91
N ARG A 254 1.00 -4.77 21.61
CA ARG A 254 1.64 -3.55 21.07
C ARG A 254 0.68 -2.36 20.99
N GLY A 255 -0.60 -2.56 21.30
CA GLY A 255 -1.63 -1.54 21.20
C GLY A 255 -1.83 -1.08 19.76
N VAL A 256 -2.09 -2.00 18.83
CA VAL A 256 -2.37 -1.69 17.43
C VAL A 256 -3.80 -2.10 17.08
N ASP A 257 -4.56 -1.17 16.52
CA ASP A 257 -5.88 -1.40 15.94
C ASP A 257 -5.80 -1.36 14.42
N LEU A 258 -6.32 -2.40 13.77
CA LEU A 258 -6.47 -2.45 12.32
C LEU A 258 -7.93 -2.12 11.95
N LYS A 259 -8.13 -1.10 11.10
CA LYS A 259 -9.44 -0.73 10.52
C LYS A 259 -9.38 -1.02 9.02
N PHE A 260 -10.43 -1.61 8.46
CA PHE A 260 -10.49 -1.94 7.03
C PHE A 260 -11.77 -1.40 6.42
N THR A 261 -11.63 -0.61 5.37
CA THR A 261 -12.75 -0.08 4.58
C THR A 261 -12.58 -0.48 3.12
N TYR A 262 -13.67 -0.85 2.45
CA TYR A 262 -13.67 -1.02 1.01
C TYR A 262 -14.78 -0.22 0.32
N GLY A 263 -14.71 -0.09 -1.00
CA GLY A 263 -15.66 0.68 -1.80
C GLY A 263 -15.17 2.07 -2.16
N HIS A 264 -16.11 2.95 -2.53
CA HIS A 264 -15.80 4.21 -3.20
C HIS A 264 -15.29 5.29 -2.23
N TRP A 265 -14.35 6.11 -2.70
CA TRP A 265 -13.76 7.21 -1.92
C TRP A 265 -14.76 8.29 -1.50
N GLU A 266 -15.83 8.52 -2.27
CA GLU A 266 -16.90 9.44 -1.85
C GLU A 266 -17.62 8.96 -0.57
N GLY A 267 -17.84 7.65 -0.44
CA GLY A 267 -18.39 7.06 0.78
C GLY A 267 -17.47 7.28 1.96
N LEU A 268 -16.19 6.96 1.80
CA LEU A 268 -15.18 7.15 2.86
C LEU A 268 -15.07 8.61 3.28
N SER A 269 -14.96 9.56 2.33
CA SER A 269 -14.86 10.99 2.67
C SER A 269 -16.11 11.51 3.39
N SER A 270 -17.29 11.01 3.04
CA SER A 270 -18.55 11.33 3.72
C SER A 270 -18.57 10.83 5.15
N GLU A 271 -18.17 9.57 5.37
CA GLU A 271 -18.09 8.96 6.70
C GLU A 271 -17.06 9.69 7.59
N LEU A 272 -15.84 9.90 7.09
CA LEU A 272 -14.79 10.65 7.80
C LEU A 272 -15.26 12.03 8.25
N SER A 273 -15.99 12.74 7.38
CA SER A 273 -16.54 14.05 7.69
C SER A 273 -17.63 14.00 8.77
N GLN A 274 -18.47 12.97 8.76
CA GLN A 274 -19.57 12.78 9.72
C GLN A 274 -19.07 12.34 11.10
N GLU A 275 -18.14 11.39 11.15
CA GLU A 275 -17.56 10.87 12.38
C GLU A 275 -16.56 11.84 13.01
N GLY A 276 -16.01 12.76 12.20
CA GLY A 276 -14.97 13.67 12.64
C GLY A 276 -13.65 12.96 12.95
N GLU A 277 -13.44 11.78 12.38
CA GLU A 277 -12.17 11.05 12.49
C GLU A 277 -11.07 11.84 11.78
N VAL A 278 -9.97 12.08 12.48
CA VAL A 278 -8.79 12.76 11.96
C VAL A 278 -7.58 11.83 11.99
N TYR A 279 -6.70 12.00 11.00
CA TYR A 279 -5.50 11.20 10.83
C TYR A 279 -4.28 12.09 10.90
N GLY A 280 -3.30 11.70 11.71
CA GLY A 280 -2.02 12.39 11.80
C GLY A 280 -1.19 12.19 10.53
N LEU A 281 -1.42 11.08 9.83
CA LEU A 281 -0.78 10.72 8.57
C LEU A 281 -1.79 10.05 7.64
N VAL A 282 -1.84 10.52 6.40
CA VAL A 282 -2.51 9.83 5.29
C VAL A 282 -1.45 9.40 4.28
N LEU A 283 -1.52 8.18 3.81
CA LEU A 283 -0.61 7.59 2.82
C LEU A 283 -1.42 7.24 1.58
N THR A 284 -0.87 7.52 0.41
CA THR A 284 -1.47 7.05 -0.84
C THR A 284 -0.41 6.95 -1.93
N ALA A 285 -0.42 5.86 -2.69
CA ALA A 285 0.58 5.56 -3.69
C ALA A 285 -0.07 5.21 -5.02
N GLU A 286 0.30 5.91 -6.08
CA GLU A 286 -0.20 5.71 -7.45
C GLU A 286 -1.73 5.72 -7.55
N THR A 287 -2.39 6.64 -6.86
CA THR A 287 -3.87 6.79 -6.83
C THR A 287 -4.40 7.96 -7.68
N ILE A 288 -3.51 8.70 -8.33
CA ILE A 288 -3.82 9.88 -9.16
C ILE A 288 -3.68 9.62 -10.67
N TYR A 289 -3.71 8.35 -11.09
CA TYR A 289 -3.58 7.97 -12.50
C TYR A 289 -4.82 8.28 -13.32
N ALA A 290 -6.01 8.24 -12.71
CA ALA A 290 -7.27 8.57 -13.34
C ALA A 290 -7.72 9.98 -12.91
N ASP A 291 -7.79 10.90 -13.87
CA ASP A 291 -8.24 12.28 -13.61
C ASP A 291 -9.67 12.32 -13.05
N GLU A 292 -10.55 11.45 -13.53
CA GLU A 292 -11.95 11.34 -13.11
C GLU A 292 -12.13 10.97 -11.63
N SER A 293 -11.21 10.18 -11.06
CA SER A 293 -11.26 9.74 -9.66
C SER A 293 -10.59 10.73 -8.70
N THR A 294 -9.80 11.66 -9.23
CA THR A 294 -9.03 12.64 -8.45
C THR A 294 -9.90 13.51 -7.53
N PRO A 295 -11.09 14.01 -7.92
CA PRO A 295 -11.98 14.75 -7.03
C PRO A 295 -12.39 13.97 -5.76
N ALA A 296 -12.68 12.68 -5.90
CA ALA A 296 -13.07 11.83 -4.78
C ALA A 296 -11.88 11.59 -3.83
N LEU A 297 -10.68 11.36 -4.37
CA LEU A 297 -9.46 11.24 -3.58
C LEU A 297 -9.18 12.52 -2.78
N ILE A 298 -9.23 13.69 -3.43
CA ILE A 298 -9.01 14.98 -2.75
C ILE A 298 -9.99 15.18 -1.60
N SER A 299 -11.24 14.76 -1.78
CA SER A 299 -12.26 14.81 -0.72
C SER A 299 -11.88 13.93 0.47
N VAL A 300 -11.36 12.72 0.25
CA VAL A 300 -10.84 11.84 1.32
C VAL A 300 -9.66 12.49 2.03
N LEU A 301 -8.65 12.96 1.29
CA LEU A 301 -7.45 13.57 1.87
C LEU A 301 -7.80 14.78 2.74
N LYS A 302 -8.67 15.66 2.25
CA LYS A 302 -9.13 16.85 2.97
C LYS A 302 -9.95 16.49 4.21
N ALA A 303 -10.86 15.52 4.11
CA ALA A 303 -11.66 15.05 5.24
C ALA A 303 -10.79 14.42 6.34
N ALA A 304 -9.80 13.61 5.96
CA ALA A 304 -8.92 12.89 6.87
C ALA A 304 -7.90 13.79 7.59
N VAL A 305 -7.35 14.79 6.89
CA VAL A 305 -6.28 15.66 7.42
C VAL A 305 -6.82 16.83 8.25
N LYS A 306 -8.05 17.26 7.97
CA LYS A 306 -8.83 18.36 8.59
C LYS A 306 -8.00 19.53 9.15
N SER A 307 -8.02 20.64 8.41
CA SER A 307 -7.51 21.95 8.86
C SER A 307 -8.38 22.54 10.00
N LYS A 308 -7.79 23.38 10.85
CA LYS A 308 -8.55 24.19 11.82
C LYS A 308 -9.69 24.90 11.09
N ALA A 309 -10.91 24.79 11.63
CA ALA A 309 -11.90 25.85 11.38
C ALA A 309 -11.26 27.14 11.90
N SER A 310 -10.88 28.03 10.99
CA SER A 310 -10.29 29.32 11.32
C SER A 310 -11.23 30.07 12.27
N LYS A 311 -10.80 30.22 13.52
CA LYS A 311 -11.20 31.41 14.28
C LYS A 311 -10.51 32.57 13.58
N GLU A 312 -11.33 33.42 12.96
CA GLU A 312 -11.10 34.79 12.50
C GLU A 312 -9.64 35.24 12.31
N GLU A 313 -9.33 35.58 11.06
CA GLU A 313 -8.20 36.35 10.54
C GLU A 313 -7.36 37.11 11.58
N GLU A 314 -6.13 36.64 11.84
CA GLU A 314 -5.01 37.53 12.14
C GLU A 314 -4.10 37.60 10.91
N ILE A 315 -4.09 38.78 10.28
CA ILE A 315 -3.24 39.13 9.16
C ILE A 315 -1.78 39.10 9.64
N VAL A 316 -1.08 38.00 9.38
CA VAL A 316 0.37 37.95 9.47
C VAL A 316 0.94 38.54 8.18
N VAL A 317 1.53 39.72 8.31
CA VAL A 317 2.28 40.40 7.25
C VAL A 317 3.38 39.47 6.74
N ARG A 318 3.32 39.09 5.46
CA ARG A 318 4.41 38.39 4.76
C ARG A 318 5.60 39.34 4.63
N GLU A 319 6.67 39.11 5.37
CA GLU A 319 7.98 39.65 5.01
C GLU A 319 8.54 38.86 3.81
N GLU A 320 8.85 39.57 2.73
CA GLU A 320 9.58 39.03 1.58
C GLU A 320 10.99 38.60 2.01
N VAL A 321 11.23 37.30 2.09
CA VAL A 321 12.59 36.77 2.22
C VAL A 321 13.22 36.73 0.83
N LYS A 322 14.28 37.51 0.65
CA LYS A 322 15.05 37.61 -0.59
C LYS A 322 15.76 36.28 -0.91
N LEU A 323 15.61 35.89 -2.18
CA LEU A 323 16.20 34.73 -2.84
C LEU A 323 17.67 34.99 -3.19
N GLU A 324 18.57 34.94 -2.22
CA GLU A 324 20.02 34.82 -2.45
C GLU A 324 20.73 34.71 -1.10
N ASP A 325 20.87 33.49 -0.61
CA ASP A 325 22.06 32.98 0.09
C ASP A 325 21.73 31.65 0.77
N SER A 326 22.04 30.54 0.09
CA SER A 326 22.80 29.40 0.64
C SER A 326 22.62 28.15 -0.22
N LEU A 327 23.49 28.01 -1.22
CA LEU A 327 23.92 26.69 -1.68
C LEU A 327 24.56 25.96 -0.49
N GLY A 328 23.80 25.07 0.13
CA GLY A 328 24.27 24.17 1.17
C GLY A 328 23.29 23.03 1.29
N ASN A 329 23.66 21.88 0.75
CA ASN A 329 22.93 20.62 0.78
C ASN A 329 22.90 20.02 2.21
N LEU A 330 22.45 20.81 3.18
CA LEU A 330 22.06 20.35 4.51
C LEU A 330 20.59 19.99 4.44
N SER A 331 20.31 18.68 4.35
CA SER A 331 18.99 18.12 4.56
C SER A 331 18.42 18.69 5.86
N VAL A 332 17.52 19.65 5.72
CA VAL A 332 16.53 19.92 6.76
C VAL A 332 15.81 18.59 6.89
N LYS A 333 15.99 17.85 7.99
CA LYS A 333 15.05 16.77 8.32
C LYS A 333 13.67 17.39 8.20
N ASP A 334 12.86 16.87 7.29
CA ASP A 334 11.57 17.46 7.01
C ASP A 334 10.80 17.61 8.33
N GLU A 335 10.28 18.82 8.60
CA GLU A 335 9.57 19.14 9.85
C GLU A 335 8.41 18.16 10.13
N TRP A 336 7.86 17.51 9.09
CA TRP A 336 6.80 16.51 9.23
C TRP A 336 7.23 15.29 10.08
N ALA A 337 8.50 14.88 10.00
CA ALA A 337 9.03 13.69 10.66
C ALA A 337 9.47 13.92 12.12
N LYS A 338 9.50 15.17 12.60
CA LYS A 338 10.03 15.49 13.95
C LYS A 338 9.03 15.30 15.08
N VAL A 339 7.75 15.51 14.81
CA VAL A 339 6.68 15.47 15.81
C VAL A 339 5.99 14.10 15.75
N PRO A 340 5.91 13.35 16.86
CA PRO A 340 5.17 12.09 16.93
C PRO A 340 3.72 12.25 16.49
N LEU A 341 3.17 11.28 15.77
CA LEU A 341 1.82 11.35 15.24
C LEU A 341 0.74 11.50 16.32
N ARG A 342 0.96 10.92 17.52
CA ARG A 342 0.03 11.07 18.66
C ARG A 342 -0.12 12.52 19.14
N GLU A 343 0.88 13.37 18.90
CA GLU A 343 0.87 14.78 19.26
C GLU A 343 0.21 15.65 18.15
N ARG A 344 -0.06 15.05 16.99
CA ARG A 344 -0.77 15.69 15.87
C ARG A 344 -2.27 15.45 15.99
N THR A 345 -2.89 16.11 16.97
CA THR A 345 -4.37 16.13 17.11
C THR A 345 -5.04 17.12 16.16
N GLU A 346 -4.25 18.05 15.60
CA GLU A 346 -4.65 19.03 14.58
C GLU A 346 -3.49 19.16 13.57
N GLY A 347 -3.79 19.38 12.28
CA GLY A 347 -2.75 19.57 11.26
C GLY A 347 -2.02 18.28 10.88
N GLY A 348 -2.79 17.25 10.53
CA GLY A 348 -2.25 16.07 9.85
C GLY A 348 -1.68 16.42 8.47
N PHE A 349 -1.17 15.44 7.75
CA PHE A 349 -0.75 15.62 6.37
C PHE A 349 -0.86 14.32 5.60
N ALA A 350 -0.93 14.43 4.28
CA ALA A 350 -0.87 13.31 3.36
C ALA A 350 0.52 13.21 2.72
N LEU A 351 1.07 12.01 2.61
CA LEU A 351 2.18 11.70 1.71
C LEU A 351 1.61 11.01 0.47
N VAL A 352 1.75 11.67 -0.67
CA VAL A 352 1.26 11.21 -1.96
C VAL A 352 2.46 10.80 -2.81
N ALA A 353 2.63 9.49 -3.05
CA ALA A 353 3.61 8.98 -3.99
C ALA A 353 2.99 8.82 -5.37
N ALA A 354 3.56 9.44 -6.38
CA ALA A 354 3.01 9.37 -7.73
C ALA A 354 4.07 9.47 -8.83
N LYS A 355 3.75 8.88 -9.98
CA LYS A 355 4.45 9.17 -11.23
C LYS A 355 4.13 10.60 -11.67
N ILE A 356 5.12 11.27 -12.26
CA ILE A 356 4.95 12.61 -12.81
C ILE A 356 3.89 12.62 -13.92
N LEU A 357 3.82 11.53 -14.71
CA LEU A 357 2.89 11.37 -15.83
C LEU A 357 2.42 9.91 -15.94
N TYR A 358 1.13 9.71 -16.19
CA TYR A 358 0.54 8.41 -16.52
C TYR A 358 0.07 8.41 -17.99
N PHE A 359 0.68 7.57 -18.82
CA PHE A 359 0.35 7.50 -20.24
C PHE A 359 -1.02 6.81 -20.46
N GLY A 360 -1.87 7.40 -21.31
CA GLY A 360 -3.13 6.80 -21.77
C GLY A 360 -4.37 7.03 -20.90
N VAL A 361 -4.20 7.36 -19.62
CA VAL A 361 -5.30 7.57 -18.64
C VAL A 361 -5.49 9.04 -18.25
N GLY A 362 -4.63 9.94 -18.72
CA GLY A 362 -4.77 11.38 -18.58
C GLY A 362 -4.34 11.98 -17.23
N GLY A 363 -4.14 11.15 -16.19
CA GLY A 363 -3.66 11.61 -14.90
C GLY A 363 -2.17 11.98 -14.87
N GLY A 364 -1.80 12.77 -13.87
CA GLY A 364 -0.43 13.22 -13.66
C GLY A 364 -0.29 14.06 -12.41
N LEU A 365 0.93 14.12 -11.87
CA LEU A 365 1.19 14.82 -10.62
C LEU A 365 0.88 16.32 -10.71
N GLN A 366 1.25 17.00 -11.79
CA GLN A 366 1.01 18.44 -11.89
C GLN A 366 -0.49 18.80 -11.89
N ALA A 367 -1.31 18.05 -12.62
CA ALA A 367 -2.75 18.27 -12.66
C ALA A 367 -3.40 18.05 -11.28
N PHE A 368 -2.95 17.03 -10.54
CA PHE A 368 -3.36 16.81 -9.16
C PHE A 368 -2.97 17.98 -8.25
N LEU A 369 -1.71 18.45 -8.34
CA LEU A 369 -1.19 19.57 -7.55
C LEU A 369 -1.97 20.87 -7.79
N ASP A 370 -2.20 21.22 -9.05
CA ASP A 370 -2.98 22.41 -9.43
C ASP A 370 -4.41 22.35 -8.84
N ARG A 371 -5.00 21.14 -8.79
CA ARG A 371 -6.35 20.93 -8.26
C ARG A 371 -6.42 21.06 -6.74
N ILE A 372 -5.47 20.47 -6.00
CA ILE A 372 -5.44 20.59 -4.53
C ILE A 372 -5.13 22.02 -4.08
N GLU A 373 -4.29 22.76 -4.81
CA GLU A 373 -4.03 24.19 -4.55
C GLU A 373 -5.31 25.01 -4.72
N GLY A 374 -6.09 24.73 -5.78
CA GLY A 374 -7.41 25.33 -5.98
C GLY A 374 -8.40 25.06 -4.84
N ASP A 375 -8.24 23.93 -4.14
CA ASP A 375 -9.05 23.52 -2.98
C ASP A 375 -8.47 23.99 -1.62
N GLY A 376 -7.45 24.86 -1.65
CA GLY A 376 -6.82 25.49 -0.50
C GLY A 376 -5.71 24.69 0.17
N ALA A 377 -5.23 23.62 -0.48
CA ALA A 377 -4.11 22.84 0.04
C ALA A 377 -2.77 23.58 -0.13
N HIS A 378 -1.82 23.27 0.74
CA HIS A 378 -0.40 23.55 0.54
C HIS A 378 0.34 22.23 0.34
N TRP A 379 1.40 22.25 -0.46
CA TRP A 379 2.23 21.06 -0.68
C TRP A 379 3.71 21.38 -0.79
N SER A 380 4.54 20.38 -0.54
CA SER A 380 5.99 20.43 -0.74
C SER A 380 6.49 19.10 -1.28
N THR A 381 7.60 19.13 -2.04
CA THR A 381 8.27 17.90 -2.47
C THR A 381 9.09 17.35 -1.31
N VAL A 382 8.85 16.10 -0.93
CA VAL A 382 9.65 15.37 0.07
C VAL A 382 10.82 14.67 -0.61
N LYS A 383 10.54 13.99 -1.73
CA LYS A 383 11.57 13.26 -2.49
C LYS A 383 11.20 13.10 -3.97
N GLU A 384 12.20 13.03 -4.83
CA GLU A 384 12.02 12.79 -6.27
C GLU A 384 12.99 11.74 -6.81
N TRP A 385 12.51 10.96 -7.77
CA TRP A 385 13.28 9.96 -8.51
C TRP A 385 13.18 10.29 -10.00
N ILE A 386 14.34 10.51 -10.64
CA ILE A 386 14.43 10.93 -12.05
C ILE A 386 14.79 9.79 -13.00
N LYS A 387 15.09 8.59 -12.48
CA LYS A 387 15.47 7.43 -13.29
C LYS A 387 14.22 6.74 -13.82
N GLY A 388 14.08 6.64 -15.15
CA GLY A 388 12.92 6.04 -15.80
C GLY A 388 11.77 7.05 -15.93
N VAL A 389 10.53 6.59 -15.73
CA VAL A 389 9.39 7.52 -15.58
C VAL A 389 9.56 8.23 -14.24
N GLY A 390 9.71 9.55 -14.27
CA GLY A 390 9.95 10.32 -13.06
C GLY A 390 8.82 10.14 -12.03
N ARG A 391 9.19 10.10 -10.75
CA ARG A 391 8.27 9.93 -9.61
C ARG A 391 8.60 10.91 -8.51
N LYS A 392 7.60 11.25 -7.70
CA LYS A 392 7.77 12.10 -6.51
C LYS A 392 6.91 11.61 -5.37
N VAL A 393 7.40 11.82 -4.16
CA VAL A 393 6.59 11.87 -2.95
C VAL A 393 6.42 13.33 -2.57
N VAL A 394 5.18 13.77 -2.46
CA VAL A 394 4.82 15.11 -2.02
C VAL A 394 4.08 15.03 -0.68
N GLN A 395 4.37 15.99 0.19
CA GLN A 395 3.58 16.23 1.40
C GLN A 395 2.46 17.21 1.04
N VAL A 396 1.23 16.91 1.45
CA VAL A 396 0.05 17.75 1.24
C VAL A 396 -0.65 18.01 2.57
N GLY A 397 -1.04 19.25 2.82
CA GLY A 397 -1.84 19.65 3.99
C GLY A 397 -2.89 20.70 3.62
N TRP A 398 -3.85 20.91 4.51
CA TRP A 398 -4.90 21.94 4.38
C TRP A 398 -4.90 22.88 5.57
#